data_AF-A0A7I4C886-F1
#
_entry.id   AF-A0A7I4C886-F1
#
_cell.length_a   1.000
_cell.length_b   1.000
_cell.length_c   1.000
_cell.angle_alpha   90.00
_cell.angle_beta   90.00
_cell.angle_gamma   90.00
#
_symmetry.space_group_name_H-M   'P 1'
#
loop_
_entity.id
_entity.type
_entity.pdbx_description
1 polymer ?
#
loop_
_entity_poly.entity_id
_entity_poly.type
_entity_poly.pdbx_seq_one_letter_code
_entity_poly.pdbx_strand_id
1 'polypeptide(L)'
;MRSFVRLWRGIGRCSYVRVMEIVSERVSCISSMPSPSCSAGRQADGRALELPQYIVDEIVNCVEDARDIAKLSVTCKAFQEASHNVRSMHLKVLNEDHERARIPVDMSSPNSGSQRRNLKDTVVNIVSKKRHVERLRIEVEPRLQSKEVPENERRRTDFWMSDPYFVREWLPRLGATLQHLCIVDYGKQAIMRRSSVLKIISHNCKLVKTLDLRNMYIDTSDCEVMSSMLSMTLRCVKVMGGILDDMNKFMPNLQTLALLGVFGVEKGNLKFKNMKVLCLGLSTPAKNVLMDLPSLEKLQLKMQCPKDLRIVAPQLKYFAFNMEVPEESKVQVCCGDTTKVHATKDLPGGLLELLYGASSFETLALLLERNMRNLRKLYLDIPCMALKEDGTFSTVLKDVPLNLPCFEKLHNCELLQFFNIGPGLWHSMEIHVEQLTSRSRWPRMHTLILHMIPHNPESSLRVLQMILGPSVENLTIYIHKSGPVDCKLMKQRIEEIDMQKIKCTLREWTTSLDFTCFSF
;
A
#
# COMPACT_ATOMS: atom_id res chain seq x y z
N MET A 1 -22.75 7.43 -17.84
CA MET A 1 -22.09 8.57 -17.14
C MET A 1 -22.66 8.87 -15.75
N ARG A 2 -23.99 8.86 -15.51
CA ARG A 2 -24.57 9.06 -14.16
C ARG A 2 -24.29 7.91 -13.16
N SER A 3 -23.94 6.71 -13.64
CA SER A 3 -23.54 5.56 -12.81
C SER A 3 -22.08 5.60 -12.31
N PHE A 4 -21.22 6.43 -12.91
CA PHE A 4 -19.80 6.54 -12.55
C PHE A 4 -19.58 7.44 -11.31
N VAL A 5 -20.50 8.39 -11.08
CA VAL A 5 -20.46 9.34 -9.95
C VAL A 5 -21.06 8.75 -8.67
N ARG A 6 -22.01 7.80 -8.79
CA ARG A 6 -22.51 7.04 -7.62
C ARG A 6 -21.48 6.01 -7.13
N LEU A 7 -20.66 5.44 -8.01
CA LEU A 7 -19.57 4.53 -7.63
C LEU A 7 -18.49 5.23 -6.79
N TRP A 8 -18.23 6.52 -7.06
CA TRP A 8 -17.26 7.32 -6.29
C TRP A 8 -17.76 7.70 -4.88
N ARG A 9 -19.08 7.73 -4.66
CA ARG A 9 -19.70 7.98 -3.34
C ARG A 9 -20.03 6.69 -2.57
N GLY A 10 -20.20 5.56 -3.28
CA GLY A 10 -20.51 4.25 -2.70
C GLY A 10 -19.28 3.41 -2.35
N ILE A 11 -18.19 3.51 -3.12
CA ILE A 11 -16.94 2.76 -2.83
C ILE A 11 -16.12 3.43 -1.71
N GLY A 12 -16.44 4.68 -1.37
CA GLY A 12 -15.97 5.37 -0.15
C GLY A 12 -16.76 5.04 1.12
N ARG A 13 -17.71 4.09 1.07
CA ARG A 13 -18.46 3.59 2.24
C ARG A 13 -18.53 2.07 2.23
N CYS A 14 -17.37 1.42 2.28
CA CYS A 14 -17.26 0.10 2.87
C CYS A 14 -15.87 0.00 3.48
N SER A 15 -15.87 -0.19 4.79
CA SER A 15 -14.76 -0.43 5.69
C SER A 15 -13.68 -1.32 5.08
N TYR A 16 -12.42 -1.06 5.46
CA TYR A 16 -11.15 -1.75 5.16
C TYR A 16 -10.06 -0.88 4.51
N VAL A 17 -9.98 0.38 4.95
CA VAL A 17 -8.79 1.24 4.82
C VAL A 17 -7.98 1.17 6.12
N ARG A 18 -7.13 0.15 6.26
CA ARG A 18 -5.84 0.13 6.97
C ARG A 18 -5.40 -1.33 7.18
N VAL A 19 -4.69 -1.84 6.19
CA VAL A 19 -3.66 -2.86 6.37
C VAL A 19 -2.53 -2.39 5.47
N MET A 20 -1.37 -2.09 6.06
CA MET A 20 -0.18 -1.39 5.53
C MET A 20 -0.03 0.09 5.89
N GLU A 21 0.28 0.35 7.16
CA GLU A 21 1.29 1.34 7.55
C GLU A 21 2.46 0.56 8.15
N ILE A 22 3.44 0.21 7.32
CA ILE A 22 4.81 -0.03 7.79
C ILE A 22 5.69 0.91 6.95
N VAL A 23 6.59 1.59 7.66
CA VAL A 23 7.51 2.67 7.24
C VAL A 23 6.88 4.06 7.24
N SER A 24 6.93 4.73 8.39
CA SER A 24 7.57 6.04 8.57
C SER A 24 7.08 6.72 9.84
N GLU A 25 7.93 6.88 10.86
CA GLU A 25 7.78 7.99 11.82
C GLU A 25 9.09 8.28 12.57
N ARG A 26 9.63 9.48 12.28
CA ARG A 26 10.42 10.42 13.10
C ARG A 26 10.75 11.54 12.09
N VAL A 27 10.27 12.77 12.19
CA VAL A 27 10.44 13.71 13.30
C VAL A 27 9.30 14.75 13.25
N SER A 28 8.81 15.14 14.43
CA SER A 28 7.84 16.21 14.63
C SER A 28 8.51 17.55 14.98
N CYS A 29 7.88 18.62 14.48
CA CYS A 29 7.85 20.01 14.96
C CYS A 29 9.09 20.90 14.71
N ILE A 30 8.88 22.01 13.97
CA ILE A 30 8.50 23.32 14.54
C ILE A 30 7.84 24.14 13.41
N SER A 31 6.67 24.70 13.70
CA SER A 31 6.00 25.73 12.91
C SER A 31 6.04 27.05 13.67
N SER A 32 6.46 28.13 13.03
CA SER A 32 5.83 29.47 13.01
C SER A 32 6.83 30.57 12.65
N MET A 33 6.32 31.61 11.98
CA MET A 33 6.81 33.00 11.83
C MET A 33 7.05 33.48 10.38
N PRO A 34 6.83 34.79 10.11
CA PRO A 34 6.25 35.28 8.86
C PRO A 34 7.28 35.63 7.78
N SER A 35 6.76 35.81 6.56
CA SER A 35 7.43 36.24 5.35
C SER A 35 8.41 37.41 5.57
N PRO A 36 9.68 37.34 5.09
CA PRO A 36 10.51 38.53 5.01
C PRO A 36 10.12 39.32 3.76
N SER A 37 9.61 40.52 3.99
CA SER A 37 9.59 41.60 3.02
C SER A 37 11.01 41.86 2.50
N CYS A 38 11.18 41.87 1.17
CA CYS A 38 12.40 42.36 0.55
C CYS A 38 12.58 43.85 0.89
N SER A 39 13.61 44.17 1.68
CA SER A 39 14.19 45.50 1.74
C SER A 39 15.70 45.40 1.57
N ALA A 40 16.21 46.37 0.84
CA ALA A 40 17.54 46.42 0.26
C ALA A 40 18.68 46.43 1.30
N GLY A 41 19.82 45.87 0.87
CA GLY A 41 21.15 46.39 1.18
C GLY A 41 21.63 46.26 2.62
N ARG A 42 22.41 45.21 2.89
CA ARG A 42 23.63 45.26 3.69
C ARG A 42 24.45 44.00 3.40
N GLN A 43 25.59 44.17 2.74
CA GLN A 43 26.68 43.19 2.77
C GLN A 43 27.04 42.98 4.24
N ALA A 44 26.69 41.82 4.78
CA ALA A 44 27.21 41.38 6.06
C ALA A 44 28.66 40.98 5.84
N ASP A 45 29.56 41.85 6.29
CA ASP A 45 30.98 41.61 6.45
C ASP A 45 31.16 40.62 7.62
N GLY A 46 31.09 39.33 7.30
CA GLY A 46 31.32 38.25 8.24
C GLY A 46 31.96 37.14 7.44
N ARG A 47 33.20 36.77 7.81
CA ARG A 47 33.96 35.66 7.20
C ARG A 47 33.02 34.48 7.02
N ALA A 48 32.54 34.28 5.79
CA ALA A 48 31.80 33.09 5.45
C ALA A 48 32.73 31.92 5.77
N LEU A 49 32.25 30.96 6.56
CA LEU A 49 32.92 29.66 6.63
C LEU A 49 33.07 29.18 5.19
N GLU A 50 34.30 29.24 4.67
CA GLU A 50 34.63 28.71 3.35
C GLU A 50 34.61 27.18 3.47
N LEU A 51 33.40 26.63 3.44
CA LEU A 51 33.20 25.20 3.38
C LEU A 51 33.77 24.71 2.04
N PRO A 52 34.59 23.64 2.03
CA PRO A 52 35.01 23.01 0.79
C PRO A 52 33.79 22.62 -0.07
N GLN A 53 33.91 22.75 -1.40
CA GLN A 53 32.78 22.52 -2.32
C GLN A 53 32.14 21.14 -2.14
N TYR A 54 32.93 20.09 -1.86
CA TYR A 54 32.38 18.75 -1.63
C TYR A 54 31.45 18.68 -0.41
N ILE A 55 31.73 19.45 0.65
CA ILE A 55 30.85 19.57 1.83
C ILE A 55 29.57 20.32 1.45
N VAL A 56 29.68 21.40 0.66
CA VAL A 56 28.51 22.14 0.16
C VAL A 56 27.62 21.24 -0.68
N ASP A 57 28.21 20.44 -1.58
CA ASP A 57 27.51 19.48 -2.41
C ASP A 57 26.79 18.43 -1.53
N GLU A 58 27.46 17.89 -0.50
CA GLU A 58 26.84 16.96 0.45
C GLU A 58 25.66 17.60 1.21
N ILE A 59 25.83 18.82 1.73
CA ILE A 59 24.77 19.55 2.44
C ILE A 59 23.54 19.73 1.54
N VAL A 60 23.73 20.19 0.30
CA VAL A 60 22.62 20.42 -0.62
C VAL A 60 21.96 19.09 -1.02
N ASN A 61 22.72 18.00 -1.16
CA ASN A 61 22.16 16.68 -1.46
C ASN A 61 21.39 16.04 -0.29
N CYS A 62 21.54 16.55 0.93
CA CYS A 62 20.68 16.20 2.07
C CYS A 62 19.34 16.96 2.06
N VAL A 63 19.18 17.99 1.24
CA VAL A 63 17.95 18.78 1.12
C VAL A 63 17.16 18.33 -0.10
N GLU A 64 16.01 17.68 0.13
CA GLU A 64 15.19 17.18 -0.96
C GLU A 64 14.11 18.18 -1.43
N ASP A 65 13.59 19.03 -0.54
CA ASP A 65 12.49 19.94 -0.89
C ASP A 65 12.96 21.03 -1.87
N ALA A 66 12.30 21.11 -3.03
CA ALA A 66 12.69 22.02 -4.10
C ALA A 66 12.67 23.51 -3.68
N ARG A 67 11.82 23.89 -2.72
CA ARG A 67 11.80 25.28 -2.22
C ARG A 67 13.00 25.58 -1.35
N ASP A 68 13.41 24.63 -0.54
CA ASP A 68 14.57 24.81 0.34
C ASP A 68 15.86 24.78 -0.48
N ILE A 69 15.93 23.94 -1.52
CA ILE A 69 17.01 24.00 -2.52
C ILE A 69 17.04 25.39 -3.20
N ALA A 70 15.89 25.95 -3.55
CA ALA A 70 15.83 27.28 -4.16
C ALA A 70 16.29 28.39 -3.19
N LYS A 71 15.91 28.31 -1.91
CA LYS A 71 16.40 29.24 -0.87
C LYS A 71 17.91 29.13 -0.68
N LEU A 72 18.45 27.91 -0.64
CA LEU A 72 19.90 27.69 -0.57
C LEU A 72 20.61 28.28 -1.79
N SER A 73 20.04 28.15 -2.99
CA SER A 73 20.68 28.63 -4.21
C SER A 73 20.90 30.15 -4.28
N VAL A 74 20.23 30.93 -3.42
CA VAL A 74 20.37 32.39 -3.36
C VAL A 74 21.23 32.88 -2.20
N THR A 75 21.77 31.99 -1.36
CA THR A 75 22.61 32.39 -0.21
C THR A 75 24.01 32.79 -0.65
N CYS A 76 24.67 31.99 -1.49
CA CYS A 76 25.96 32.31 -2.08
C CYS A 76 26.22 31.50 -3.37
N LYS A 77 27.30 31.84 -4.09
CA LYS A 77 27.67 31.20 -5.36
C LYS A 77 27.95 29.69 -5.23
N ALA A 78 28.61 29.25 -4.16
CA ALA A 78 28.90 27.83 -3.93
C ALA A 78 27.62 27.00 -3.79
N PHE A 79 26.64 27.49 -3.01
CA PHE A 79 25.32 26.86 -2.89
C PHE A 79 24.50 26.95 -4.18
N GLN A 80 24.63 28.04 -4.93
CA GLN A 80 24.01 28.17 -6.26
C GLN A 80 24.50 27.06 -7.20
N GLU A 81 25.82 26.89 -7.31
CA GLU A 81 26.44 25.86 -8.15
C GLU A 81 26.07 24.45 -7.70
N ALA A 82 26.16 24.17 -6.39
CA ALA A 82 25.74 22.88 -5.82
C ALA A 82 24.25 22.58 -6.09
N SER A 83 23.38 23.60 -6.03
CA SER A 83 21.94 23.44 -6.29
C SER A 83 21.62 22.94 -7.69
N HIS A 84 22.50 23.14 -8.67
CA HIS A 84 22.32 22.64 -10.02
C HIS A 84 22.58 21.13 -10.15
N ASN A 85 23.33 20.53 -9.22
CA ASN A 85 23.78 19.13 -9.25
C ASN A 85 23.12 18.23 -8.18
N VAL A 86 21.88 18.56 -7.80
CA VAL A 86 21.14 17.82 -6.76
C VAL A 86 20.67 16.45 -7.21
N ARG A 87 21.09 15.40 -6.50
CA ARG A 87 20.72 14.01 -6.84
C ARG A 87 19.26 13.69 -6.54
N SER A 88 18.66 14.32 -5.53
CA SER A 88 17.27 14.10 -5.11
C SER A 88 16.51 15.42 -5.09
N MET A 89 15.28 15.43 -5.61
CA MET A 89 14.42 16.61 -5.60
C MET A 89 12.95 16.23 -5.43
N HIS A 90 12.27 16.93 -4.53
CA HIS A 90 10.85 16.79 -4.21
C HIS A 90 10.12 18.12 -4.46
N LEU A 91 9.25 18.12 -5.46
CA LEU A 91 8.36 19.22 -5.82
C LEU A 91 6.97 18.99 -5.22
N LYS A 92 6.57 19.83 -4.27
CA LYS A 92 5.24 19.79 -3.65
C LYS A 92 4.32 20.84 -4.24
N VAL A 93 3.17 20.38 -4.74
CA VAL A 93 2.04 21.19 -5.16
C VAL A 93 1.07 21.30 -4.00
N LEU A 94 0.91 22.52 -3.46
CA LEU A 94 0.10 22.76 -2.28
C LEU A 94 -1.33 23.16 -2.62
N ASN A 95 -2.17 23.00 -1.62
CA ASN A 95 -3.47 23.60 -1.52
C ASN A 95 -3.43 25.13 -1.71
N GLU A 96 -2.40 25.80 -1.20
CA GLU A 96 -2.23 27.24 -1.39
C GLU A 96 -1.97 27.61 -2.85
N ASP A 97 -1.26 26.75 -3.61
CA ASP A 97 -1.07 26.96 -5.05
C ASP A 97 -2.42 26.92 -5.77
N HIS A 98 -3.28 25.97 -5.39
CA HIS A 98 -4.65 25.87 -5.87
C HIS A 98 -5.47 27.10 -5.51
N GLU A 99 -5.47 27.52 -4.24
CA GLU A 99 -6.20 28.71 -3.78
C GLU A 99 -5.76 29.96 -4.54
N ARG A 100 -4.45 30.20 -4.65
CA ARG A 100 -3.89 31.31 -5.44
C ARG A 100 -4.34 31.28 -6.90
N ALA A 101 -4.36 30.09 -7.52
CA ALA A 101 -4.83 29.92 -8.89
C ALA A 101 -6.35 30.13 -9.05
N ARG A 102 -7.12 30.19 -7.96
CA ARG A 102 -8.58 30.37 -7.98
C ARG A 102 -9.06 31.75 -7.52
N ILE A 103 -8.22 32.59 -6.89
CA ILE A 103 -8.57 33.97 -6.49
C ILE A 103 -8.86 34.86 -7.72
N PRO A 104 -10.09 35.33 -7.98
CA PRO A 104 -10.38 36.20 -9.12
C PRO A 104 -9.41 37.38 -9.17
N VAL A 105 -8.80 37.63 -10.33
CA VAL A 105 -7.93 38.80 -10.50
C VAL A 105 -8.83 40.03 -10.49
N ASP A 106 -8.56 40.94 -9.55
CA ASP A 106 -9.21 42.24 -9.56
C ASP A 106 -8.61 43.07 -10.71
N MET A 107 -9.34 43.13 -11.82
CA MET A 107 -8.95 43.83 -13.04
C MET A 107 -8.87 45.36 -12.86
N SER A 108 -9.20 45.87 -11.66
CA SER A 108 -9.17 47.31 -11.34
C SER A 108 -7.83 47.82 -10.78
N SER A 109 -6.84 46.94 -10.54
CA SER A 109 -5.52 47.35 -10.04
C SER A 109 -4.45 47.41 -11.14
N PRO A 110 -3.84 48.58 -11.44
CA PRO A 110 -2.80 48.73 -12.48
C PRO A 110 -1.50 47.96 -12.20
N ASN A 111 -1.30 47.51 -10.96
CA ASN A 111 -0.14 46.70 -10.55
C ASN A 111 -0.43 45.18 -10.52
N SER A 112 -1.61 44.73 -10.96
CA SER A 112 -1.97 43.30 -11.03
C SER A 112 -1.35 42.56 -12.22
N GLY A 113 -0.49 43.22 -13.00
CA GLY A 113 0.29 42.67 -14.11
C GLY A 113 1.30 41.58 -13.75
N SER A 114 1.31 41.07 -12.51
CA SER A 114 1.97 39.80 -12.21
C SER A 114 1.17 38.69 -12.90
N GLN A 115 1.50 38.46 -14.16
CA GLN A 115 1.17 37.28 -14.97
C GLN A 115 1.10 36.08 -14.01
N ARG A 116 -0.13 35.59 -13.74
CA ARG A 116 -0.32 34.45 -12.83
C ARG A 116 0.59 33.33 -13.32
N ARG A 117 1.72 33.13 -12.65
CA ARG A 117 2.68 32.13 -13.09
C ARG A 117 1.98 30.79 -13.02
N ASN A 118 1.83 30.16 -14.18
CA ASN A 118 1.31 28.81 -14.25
C ASN A 118 2.23 27.91 -13.42
N LEU A 119 1.62 27.09 -12.56
CA LEU A 119 2.33 26.15 -11.71
C LEU A 119 3.22 25.23 -12.55
N LYS A 120 2.72 24.76 -13.70
CA LYS A 120 3.46 23.89 -14.61
C LYS A 120 4.73 24.58 -15.13
N ASP A 121 4.62 25.83 -15.58
CA ASP A 121 5.78 26.61 -16.03
C ASP A 121 6.80 26.80 -14.91
N THR A 122 6.33 26.99 -13.67
CA THR A 122 7.21 27.08 -12.50
C THR A 122 7.97 25.78 -12.28
N VAL A 123 7.29 24.63 -12.38
CA VAL A 123 7.93 23.31 -12.27
C VAL A 123 8.96 23.11 -13.39
N VAL A 124 8.60 23.39 -14.64
CA VAL A 124 9.52 23.30 -15.79
C VAL A 124 10.75 24.19 -15.58
N ASN A 125 10.56 25.42 -15.08
CA ASN A 125 11.65 26.35 -14.79
C ASN A 125 12.57 25.87 -13.66
N ILE A 126 12.05 25.17 -12.65
CA ILE A 126 12.88 24.59 -11.58
C ILE A 126 13.68 23.40 -12.13
N VAL A 127 13.00 22.49 -12.84
CA VAL A 127 13.62 21.28 -13.38
C VAL A 127 14.68 21.59 -14.43
N SER A 128 14.40 22.54 -15.33
CA SER A 128 15.31 22.94 -16.42
C SER A 128 16.65 23.49 -15.95
N LYS A 129 16.73 23.99 -14.72
CA LYS A 129 17.98 24.48 -14.12
C LYS A 129 18.84 23.35 -13.55
N LYS A 130 18.33 22.12 -13.46
CA LYS A 130 19.08 20.99 -12.89
C LYS A 130 19.86 20.26 -13.98
N ARG A 131 21.09 19.88 -13.66
CA ARG A 131 22.02 19.19 -14.56
C ARG A 131 22.01 17.69 -14.35
N HIS A 132 21.80 17.24 -13.12
CA HIS A 132 21.85 15.84 -12.73
C HIS A 132 20.78 15.62 -11.65
N VAL A 133 19.83 14.70 -11.88
CA VAL A 133 18.80 14.33 -10.91
C VAL A 133 18.54 12.83 -11.02
N GLU A 134 18.86 12.08 -9.96
CA GLU A 134 18.66 10.63 -9.90
C GLU A 134 17.28 10.28 -9.35
N ARG A 135 16.74 11.10 -8.45
CA ARG A 135 15.42 10.92 -7.84
C ARG A 135 14.58 12.17 -7.98
N LEU A 136 13.41 12.01 -8.59
CA LEU A 136 12.43 13.09 -8.70
C LEU A 136 11.09 12.64 -8.13
N ARG A 137 10.54 13.44 -7.23
CA ARG A 137 9.18 13.31 -6.72
C ARG A 137 8.39 14.57 -7.03
N ILE A 138 7.26 14.42 -7.72
CA ILE A 138 6.27 15.48 -7.90
C ILE A 138 5.01 15.04 -7.16
N GLU A 139 4.61 15.80 -6.15
CA GLU A 139 3.54 15.40 -5.25
C GLU A 139 2.51 16.51 -5.03
N VAL A 140 1.25 16.19 -5.29
CA VAL A 140 0.10 16.97 -4.87
C VAL A 140 -0.28 16.60 -3.43
N GLU A 141 -0.25 17.57 -2.54
CA GLU A 141 -0.36 17.32 -1.10
C GLU A 141 -1.72 16.75 -0.67
N PRO A 142 -1.78 15.95 0.43
CA PRO A 142 -3.02 15.31 0.89
C PRO A 142 -4.18 16.28 1.15
N ARG A 143 -3.90 17.48 1.68
CA ARG A 143 -4.92 18.50 1.95
C ARG A 143 -5.64 18.96 0.69
N LEU A 144 -4.93 19.06 -0.44
CA LEU A 144 -5.55 19.39 -1.71
C LEU A 144 -6.32 18.20 -2.28
N GLN A 145 -5.82 16.96 -2.11
CA GLN A 145 -6.50 15.74 -2.56
C GLN A 145 -7.88 15.55 -1.90
N SER A 146 -8.00 15.90 -0.62
CA SER A 146 -9.23 15.71 0.15
C SER A 146 -10.32 16.75 -0.13
N LYS A 147 -9.99 17.88 -0.77
CA LYS A 147 -10.97 18.92 -1.09
C LYS A 147 -12.08 18.39 -1.98
N GLU A 148 -13.32 18.66 -1.58
CA GLU A 148 -14.46 18.54 -2.48
C GLU A 148 -14.43 19.71 -3.47
N VAL A 149 -14.59 19.38 -4.75
CA VAL A 149 -14.55 20.37 -5.81
C VAL A 149 -15.72 20.19 -6.78
N PRO A 150 -16.28 21.30 -7.31
CA PRO A 150 -17.34 21.26 -8.30
C PRO A 150 -16.89 20.62 -9.62
N GLU A 151 -17.84 20.21 -10.45
CA GLU A 151 -17.55 19.44 -11.67
C GLU A 151 -16.71 20.23 -12.70
N ASN A 152 -16.87 21.56 -12.75
CA ASN A 152 -16.05 22.43 -13.60
C ASN A 152 -14.56 22.39 -13.20
N GLU A 153 -14.24 22.25 -11.92
CA GLU A 153 -12.86 22.14 -11.43
C GLU A 153 -12.20 20.84 -11.92
N ARG A 154 -12.97 19.75 -11.96
CA ARG A 154 -12.50 18.45 -12.45
C ARG A 154 -12.15 18.47 -13.94
N ARG A 155 -12.78 19.37 -14.71
CA ARG A 155 -12.52 19.59 -16.13
C ARG A 155 -11.28 20.43 -16.41
N ARG A 156 -10.69 21.12 -15.42
CA ARG A 156 -9.43 21.84 -15.59
C ARG A 156 -8.24 20.88 -15.67
N THR A 157 -7.07 21.41 -16.06
CA THR A 157 -5.83 20.64 -16.30
C THR A 157 -4.58 21.29 -15.70
N ASP A 158 -4.74 22.40 -14.99
CA ASP A 158 -3.64 23.17 -14.41
C ASP A 158 -2.93 22.44 -13.26
N PHE A 159 -3.61 21.51 -12.60
CA PHE A 159 -3.07 20.64 -11.55
C PHE A 159 -2.89 19.18 -12.00
N TRP A 160 -3.11 18.89 -13.29
CA TRP A 160 -2.86 17.57 -13.87
C TRP A 160 -1.36 17.39 -14.15
N MET A 161 -0.63 16.78 -13.21
CA MET A 161 0.82 16.63 -13.21
C MET A 161 1.32 15.48 -14.10
N SER A 162 0.47 14.49 -14.39
CA SER A 162 0.73 13.44 -15.38
C SER A 162 0.25 13.82 -16.79
N ASP A 163 -0.04 15.09 -17.04
CA ASP A 163 -0.38 15.59 -18.38
C ASP A 163 0.75 15.28 -19.37
N PRO A 164 0.49 14.52 -20.45
CA PRO A 164 1.48 14.18 -21.46
C PRO A 164 2.24 15.38 -22.03
N TYR A 165 1.58 16.52 -22.23
CA TYR A 165 2.23 17.71 -22.79
C TYR A 165 3.22 18.31 -21.79
N PHE A 166 2.77 18.47 -20.54
CA PHE A 166 3.61 18.96 -19.44
C PHE A 166 4.82 18.05 -19.19
N VAL A 167 4.64 16.74 -19.14
CA VAL A 167 5.75 15.80 -18.87
C VAL A 167 6.80 15.86 -19.98
N ARG A 168 6.40 16.04 -21.25
CA ARG A 168 7.32 16.16 -22.39
C ARG A 168 8.21 17.40 -22.33
N GLU A 169 7.80 18.46 -21.63
CA GLU A 169 8.60 19.70 -21.57
C GLU A 169 9.85 19.57 -20.70
N TRP A 170 9.79 18.75 -19.65
CA TRP A 170 10.87 18.65 -18.67
C TRP A 170 11.56 17.29 -18.64
N LEU A 171 10.85 16.17 -18.87
CA LEU A 171 11.40 14.83 -18.69
C LEU A 171 12.62 14.51 -19.57
N PRO A 172 12.67 14.88 -20.87
CA PRO A 172 13.82 14.57 -21.72
C PRO A 172 15.15 15.12 -21.18
N ARG A 173 15.12 16.21 -20.39
CA ARG A 173 16.31 16.83 -19.81
C ARG A 173 16.91 16.02 -18.66
N LEU A 174 16.06 15.31 -17.92
CA LEU A 174 16.47 14.49 -16.76
C LEU A 174 16.58 13.00 -17.09
N GLY A 175 15.93 12.55 -18.16
CA GLY A 175 15.73 11.12 -18.46
C GLY A 175 17.03 10.29 -18.54
N ALA A 176 18.15 10.93 -18.91
CA ALA A 176 19.46 10.29 -18.95
C ALA A 176 20.05 9.94 -17.57
N THR A 177 19.62 10.58 -16.49
CA THR A 177 20.17 10.41 -15.13
C THR A 177 19.16 9.83 -14.14
N LEU A 178 17.87 9.94 -14.47
CA LEU A 178 16.79 9.56 -13.58
C LEU A 178 16.75 8.05 -13.32
N GLN A 179 16.80 7.67 -12.04
CA GLN A 179 16.72 6.29 -11.56
C GLN A 179 15.42 6.02 -10.79
N HIS A 180 14.85 7.04 -10.14
CA HIS A 180 13.63 6.94 -9.37
C HIS A 180 12.68 8.09 -9.73
N LEU A 181 11.46 7.75 -10.13
CA LEU A 181 10.42 8.73 -10.45
C LEU A 181 9.16 8.44 -9.64
N CYS A 182 8.67 9.46 -8.94
CA CYS A 182 7.36 9.44 -8.29
C CYS A 182 6.49 10.60 -8.76
N ILE A 183 5.27 10.30 -9.18
CA ILE A 183 4.24 11.30 -9.52
C ILE A 183 2.97 10.98 -8.75
N VAL A 184 2.65 11.82 -7.77
CA VAL A 184 1.37 11.82 -7.06
C VAL A 184 0.53 12.95 -7.63
N ASP A 185 -0.39 12.59 -8.52
CA ASP A 185 -1.17 13.56 -9.29
C ASP A 185 -2.40 14.06 -8.53
N TYR A 186 -2.99 15.16 -8.97
CA TYR A 186 -4.26 15.65 -8.44
C TYR A 186 -5.42 14.81 -8.97
N GLY A 187 -5.85 13.83 -8.17
CA GLY A 187 -6.79 12.79 -8.61
C GLY A 187 -8.11 13.33 -9.15
N LYS A 188 -8.58 14.47 -8.65
CA LYS A 188 -9.83 15.12 -9.10
C LYS A 188 -9.78 15.55 -10.57
N GLN A 189 -8.61 15.89 -11.10
CA GLN A 189 -8.41 16.27 -12.50
C GLN A 189 -7.84 15.11 -13.34
N ALA A 190 -6.90 14.36 -12.79
CA ALA A 190 -6.10 13.38 -13.53
C ALA A 190 -6.86 12.10 -13.90
N ILE A 191 -7.73 11.58 -13.01
CA ILE A 191 -8.41 10.29 -13.26
C ILE A 191 -9.48 10.35 -14.36
N MET A 192 -9.89 11.57 -14.73
CA MET A 192 -10.94 11.83 -15.70
C MET A 192 -10.48 11.62 -17.15
N ARG A 193 -9.17 11.45 -17.38
CA ARG A 193 -8.57 11.54 -18.71
C ARG A 193 -7.35 10.65 -18.81
N ARG A 194 -7.29 9.88 -19.90
CA ARG A 194 -6.23 8.91 -20.18
C ARG A 194 -4.91 9.63 -20.45
N SER A 195 -3.84 9.22 -19.77
CA SER A 195 -2.49 9.77 -19.91
C SER A 195 -1.53 8.75 -20.51
N SER A 196 -0.79 9.16 -21.55
CA SER A 196 0.33 8.41 -22.11
C SER A 196 1.66 8.64 -21.37
N VAL A 197 1.60 9.03 -20.09
CA VAL A 197 2.79 9.29 -19.25
C VAL A 197 3.77 8.12 -19.25
N LEU A 198 3.29 6.87 -19.21
CA LEU A 198 4.18 5.69 -19.25
C LEU A 198 4.92 5.55 -20.57
N LYS A 199 4.27 5.81 -21.71
CA LYS A 199 4.93 5.86 -23.02
C LYS A 199 6.06 6.89 -23.01
N ILE A 200 5.80 8.08 -22.49
CA ILE A 200 6.78 9.18 -22.42
C ILE A 200 7.96 8.77 -21.52
N ILE A 201 7.70 8.17 -20.35
CA ILE A 201 8.75 7.68 -19.44
C ILE A 201 9.58 6.58 -20.12
N SER A 202 8.93 5.59 -20.73
CA SER A 202 9.62 4.47 -21.38
C SER A 202 10.58 4.91 -22.49
N HIS A 203 10.22 5.98 -23.22
CA HIS A 203 11.03 6.54 -24.28
C HIS A 203 12.24 7.32 -23.75
N ASN A 204 12.04 8.15 -22.72
CA ASN A 204 13.06 9.10 -22.27
C ASN A 204 13.98 8.59 -21.16
N CYS A 205 13.54 7.60 -20.37
CA CYS A 205 14.17 7.25 -19.10
C CYS A 205 14.70 5.82 -19.07
N LYS A 206 15.89 5.59 -19.64
CA LYS A 206 16.47 4.24 -19.78
C LYS A 206 17.10 3.69 -18.49
N LEU A 207 17.41 4.55 -17.52
CA LEU A 207 18.01 4.17 -16.23
C LEU A 207 17.00 4.06 -15.08
N VAL A 208 15.71 4.29 -15.32
CA VAL A 208 14.70 4.22 -14.25
C VAL A 208 14.56 2.78 -13.75
N LYS A 209 14.82 2.63 -12.45
CA LYS A 209 14.72 1.38 -11.69
C LYS A 209 13.44 1.32 -10.87
N THR A 210 12.94 2.47 -10.41
CA THR A 210 11.74 2.55 -9.57
C THR A 210 10.77 3.58 -10.09
N LEU A 211 9.51 3.18 -10.21
CA LEU A 211 8.43 4.05 -10.65
C LEU A 211 7.23 3.97 -9.69
N ASP A 212 6.79 5.11 -9.16
CA ASP A 212 5.62 5.23 -8.28
C ASP A 212 4.63 6.24 -8.85
N LEU A 213 3.50 5.75 -9.37
CA LEU A 213 2.46 6.57 -9.98
C LEU A 213 1.18 6.47 -9.18
N ARG A 214 0.63 7.61 -8.80
CA ARG A 214 -0.58 7.68 -7.96
C ARG A 214 -1.63 8.63 -8.51
N ASN A 215 -2.90 8.28 -8.28
CA ASN A 215 -4.08 9.12 -8.52
C ASN A 215 -4.26 9.57 -9.99
N MET A 216 -4.05 8.68 -10.96
CA MET A 216 -4.11 9.03 -12.39
C MET A 216 -4.79 7.95 -13.22
N TYR A 217 -5.06 8.24 -14.50
CA TYR A 217 -5.49 7.25 -15.48
C TYR A 217 -4.38 7.04 -16.51
N ILE A 218 -3.76 5.86 -16.50
CA ILE A 218 -2.64 5.53 -17.38
C ILE A 218 -3.07 4.74 -18.63
N ASP A 219 -2.32 4.99 -19.70
CA ASP A 219 -2.28 4.24 -20.92
C ASP A 219 -0.93 3.51 -21.06
N THR A 220 -0.96 2.26 -21.50
CA THR A 220 0.24 1.46 -21.81
C THR A 220 0.43 1.11 -23.26
N SER A 221 -0.44 1.59 -24.16
CA SER A 221 -0.22 1.47 -25.59
C SER A 221 1.13 2.08 -25.99
N ASP A 222 1.87 1.35 -26.82
CA ASP A 222 3.17 1.74 -27.39
C ASP A 222 4.28 2.06 -26.36
N CYS A 223 4.25 1.46 -25.17
CA CYS A 223 5.39 1.57 -24.25
C CYS A 223 6.61 0.81 -24.80
N GLU A 224 7.78 1.46 -24.75
CA GLU A 224 9.05 0.82 -25.05
C GLU A 224 9.51 -0.08 -23.89
N VAL A 225 10.40 -1.01 -24.18
CA VAL A 225 10.99 -1.89 -23.16
C VAL A 225 11.86 -1.08 -22.20
N MET A 226 11.54 -1.17 -20.90
CA MET A 226 12.28 -0.58 -19.79
C MET A 226 13.05 -1.67 -19.05
N SER A 227 14.18 -2.10 -19.60
CA SER A 227 14.99 -3.20 -19.07
C SER A 227 15.58 -2.95 -17.68
N SER A 228 15.80 -1.69 -17.31
CA SER A 228 16.33 -1.30 -16.00
C SER A 228 15.28 -1.30 -14.88
N MET A 229 13.99 -1.43 -15.22
CA MET A 229 12.89 -1.34 -14.26
C MET A 229 12.87 -2.55 -13.33
N LEU A 230 12.99 -2.29 -12.02
CA LEU A 230 13.00 -3.32 -10.98
C LEU A 230 11.78 -3.24 -10.05
N SER A 231 11.22 -2.05 -9.85
CA SER A 231 10.11 -1.83 -8.93
C SER A 231 9.06 -0.87 -9.50
N MET A 232 7.80 -1.26 -9.43
CA MET A 232 6.67 -0.40 -9.83
C MET A 232 5.58 -0.39 -8.76
N THR A 233 5.10 0.80 -8.43
CA THR A 233 3.92 1.02 -7.59
C THR A 233 2.88 1.82 -8.38
N LEU A 234 1.65 1.30 -8.42
CA LEU A 234 0.47 2.00 -8.92
C LEU A 234 -0.53 2.13 -7.78
N ARG A 235 -0.88 3.36 -7.36
CA ARG A 235 -1.87 3.59 -6.30
C ARG A 235 -3.04 4.45 -6.75
N CYS A 236 -4.27 3.97 -6.55
CA CYS A 236 -5.48 4.67 -6.98
C CYS A 236 -5.41 5.04 -8.48
N VAL A 237 -4.94 4.08 -9.29
CA VAL A 237 -4.71 4.29 -10.73
C VAL A 237 -5.80 3.59 -11.53
N LYS A 238 -6.38 4.31 -12.50
CA LYS A 238 -7.23 3.71 -13.51
C LYS A 238 -6.35 3.23 -14.68
N VAL A 239 -6.66 2.06 -15.24
CA VAL A 239 -5.88 1.42 -16.30
C VAL A 239 -6.79 0.92 -17.42
N MET A 240 -6.19 0.58 -18.55
CA MET A 240 -6.83 -0.19 -19.62
C MET A 240 -6.87 -1.69 -19.24
N GLY A 241 -7.84 -2.42 -19.79
CA GLY A 241 -8.13 -3.82 -19.43
C GLY A 241 -6.96 -4.80 -19.52
N GLY A 242 -6.01 -4.58 -20.46
CA GLY A 242 -4.88 -5.47 -20.74
C GLY A 242 -3.56 -5.12 -20.05
N ILE A 243 -3.57 -4.22 -19.06
CA ILE A 243 -2.34 -3.72 -18.42
C ILE A 243 -1.39 -4.82 -17.93
N LEU A 244 -1.94 -5.88 -17.32
CA LEU A 244 -1.15 -6.95 -16.71
C LEU A 244 -0.37 -7.73 -17.78
N ASP A 245 -0.99 -7.97 -18.94
CA ASP A 245 -0.34 -8.64 -20.07
C ASP A 245 0.75 -7.76 -20.68
N ASP A 246 0.46 -6.45 -20.83
CA ASP A 246 1.40 -5.51 -21.42
C ASP A 246 2.64 -5.31 -20.55
N MET A 247 2.50 -5.29 -19.22
CA MET A 247 3.63 -5.13 -18.29
C MET A 247 4.70 -6.22 -18.47
N ASN A 248 4.32 -7.45 -18.86
CA ASN A 248 5.31 -8.49 -19.16
C ASN A 248 6.24 -8.10 -20.32
N LYS A 249 5.72 -7.35 -21.30
CA LYS A 249 6.45 -6.96 -22.50
C LYS A 249 7.41 -5.82 -22.20
N PHE A 250 6.94 -4.78 -21.51
CA PHE A 250 7.70 -3.54 -21.34
C PHE A 250 8.50 -3.47 -20.03
N MET A 251 8.31 -4.36 -19.05
CA MET A 251 9.10 -4.43 -17.81
C MET A 251 9.59 -5.86 -17.49
N PRO A 252 10.40 -6.49 -18.35
CA PRO A 252 10.73 -7.92 -18.22
C PRO A 252 11.51 -8.29 -16.95
N ASN A 253 12.23 -7.35 -16.35
CA ASN A 253 13.10 -7.57 -15.17
C ASN A 253 12.46 -7.19 -13.84
N LEU A 254 11.15 -6.95 -13.81
CA LEU A 254 10.45 -6.48 -12.63
C LEU A 254 10.58 -7.48 -11.46
N GLN A 255 11.02 -6.98 -10.31
CA GLN A 255 11.22 -7.74 -9.07
C GLN A 255 10.15 -7.41 -8.02
N THR A 256 9.66 -6.17 -8.03
CA THR A 256 8.62 -5.71 -7.11
C THR A 256 7.50 -5.04 -7.87
N LEU A 257 6.26 -5.49 -7.63
CA LEU A 257 5.06 -4.87 -8.18
C LEU A 257 4.02 -4.67 -7.09
N ALA A 258 3.60 -3.43 -6.89
CA ALA A 258 2.51 -3.08 -5.99
C ALA A 258 1.38 -2.38 -6.74
N LEU A 259 0.27 -3.07 -6.93
CA LEU A 259 -0.98 -2.54 -7.46
C LEU A 259 -1.92 -2.29 -6.29
N LEU A 260 -2.23 -1.04 -5.97
CA LEU A 260 -2.95 -0.63 -4.76
C LEU A 260 -4.19 0.19 -5.13
N GLY A 261 -5.34 -0.46 -5.20
CA GLY A 261 -6.58 0.20 -5.61
C GLY A 261 -6.56 0.54 -7.10
N VAL A 262 -6.24 -0.45 -7.93
CA VAL A 262 -6.17 -0.29 -9.39
C VAL A 262 -7.52 -0.65 -10.02
N PHE A 263 -8.01 0.21 -10.91
CA PHE A 263 -9.34 0.10 -11.52
C PHE A 263 -9.27 -0.17 -13.02
N GLY A 264 -10.14 -1.06 -13.52
CA GLY A 264 -10.30 -1.27 -14.96
C GLY A 264 -9.49 -2.43 -15.53
N VAL A 265 -8.82 -3.23 -14.69
CA VAL A 265 -8.26 -4.53 -15.11
C VAL A 265 -9.40 -5.48 -15.42
N GLU A 266 -9.41 -6.03 -16.64
CA GLU A 266 -10.46 -6.96 -17.08
C GLU A 266 -10.00 -8.42 -17.02
N LYS A 267 -8.73 -8.66 -17.36
CA LYS A 267 -8.06 -9.96 -17.34
C LYS A 267 -6.55 -9.75 -17.33
N GLY A 268 -5.78 -10.80 -17.10
CA GLY A 268 -4.34 -10.71 -17.30
C GLY A 268 -3.56 -11.97 -16.96
N ASN A 269 -2.40 -12.09 -17.58
CA ASN A 269 -1.40 -13.09 -17.28
C ASN A 269 -0.12 -12.40 -16.81
N LEU A 270 0.37 -12.73 -15.61
CA LEU A 270 1.65 -12.21 -15.10
C LEU A 270 2.71 -13.32 -15.19
N LYS A 271 3.76 -13.08 -15.97
CA LYS A 271 4.84 -14.05 -16.28
C LYS A 271 6.23 -13.50 -15.99
N PHE A 272 6.41 -12.96 -14.79
CA PHE A 272 7.69 -12.37 -14.39
C PHE A 272 8.61 -13.41 -13.77
N LYS A 273 9.72 -13.72 -14.46
CA LYS A 273 10.73 -14.69 -13.99
C LYS A 273 11.48 -14.21 -12.74
N ASN A 274 11.70 -12.90 -12.61
CA ASN A 274 12.52 -12.30 -11.55
C ASN A 274 11.69 -11.68 -10.42
N MET A 275 10.35 -11.80 -10.46
CA MET A 275 9.47 -11.23 -9.45
C MET A 275 9.75 -11.86 -8.09
N LYS A 276 9.96 -11.03 -7.07
CA LYS A 276 10.18 -11.40 -5.67
C LYS A 276 9.01 -11.01 -4.78
N VAL A 277 8.42 -9.85 -5.03
CA VAL A 277 7.32 -9.29 -4.22
C VAL A 277 6.19 -8.81 -5.11
N LEU A 278 4.99 -9.34 -4.88
CA LEU A 278 3.78 -8.92 -5.58
C LEU A 278 2.68 -8.55 -4.56
N CYS A 279 2.20 -7.32 -4.63
CA CYS A 279 0.96 -6.88 -4.00
C CYS A 279 -0.07 -6.60 -5.09
N LEU A 280 -1.16 -7.36 -5.11
CA LEU A 280 -2.22 -7.24 -6.10
C LEU A 280 -3.52 -6.78 -5.45
N GLY A 281 -3.84 -5.50 -5.63
CA GLY A 281 -5.03 -4.85 -5.11
C GLY A 281 -5.88 -4.22 -6.20
N LEU A 282 -6.72 -5.04 -6.84
CA LEU A 282 -7.66 -4.64 -7.87
C LEU A 282 -9.01 -4.25 -7.24
N SER A 283 -9.51 -3.07 -7.61
CA SER A 283 -10.79 -2.53 -7.08
C SER A 283 -12.01 -2.92 -7.91
N THR A 284 -11.81 -3.54 -9.06
CA THR A 284 -12.87 -4.08 -9.93
C THR A 284 -12.62 -5.57 -10.15
N PRO A 285 -13.67 -6.39 -10.23
CA PRO A 285 -13.50 -7.84 -10.35
C PRO A 285 -13.04 -8.16 -11.77
N ALA A 286 -11.85 -8.77 -11.88
CA ALA A 286 -11.34 -9.25 -13.15
C ALA A 286 -12.02 -10.57 -13.53
N LYS A 287 -12.10 -10.88 -14.82
CA LYS A 287 -12.63 -12.18 -15.28
C LYS A 287 -11.64 -13.30 -14.98
N ASN A 288 -10.40 -13.14 -15.43
CA ASN A 288 -9.37 -14.17 -15.33
C ASN A 288 -8.02 -13.53 -14.99
N VAL A 289 -7.37 -14.03 -13.95
CA VAL A 289 -6.01 -13.64 -13.58
C VAL A 289 -5.14 -14.90 -13.42
N LEU A 290 -4.14 -15.01 -14.29
CA LEU A 290 -3.16 -16.08 -14.28
C LEU A 290 -1.81 -15.52 -13.82
N MET A 291 -1.11 -16.22 -12.94
CA MET A 291 0.21 -15.84 -12.47
C MET A 291 1.15 -17.04 -12.56
N ASP A 292 2.23 -16.87 -13.30
CA ASP A 292 3.35 -17.81 -13.40
C ASP A 292 4.62 -17.07 -12.96
N LEU A 293 4.95 -17.22 -11.68
CA LEU A 293 5.92 -16.40 -10.97
C LEU A 293 6.93 -17.30 -10.23
N PRO A 294 7.90 -17.89 -10.95
CA PRO A 294 8.78 -18.94 -10.42
C PRO A 294 9.68 -18.47 -9.26
N SER A 295 10.04 -17.19 -9.23
CA SER A 295 10.95 -16.62 -8.21
C SER A 295 10.23 -15.90 -7.06
N LEU A 296 8.88 -15.90 -7.06
CA LEU A 296 8.09 -15.10 -6.12
C LEU A 296 8.24 -15.61 -4.70
N GLU A 297 8.60 -14.72 -3.78
CA GLU A 297 8.81 -15.04 -2.37
C GLU A 297 7.67 -14.51 -1.50
N LYS A 298 7.11 -13.35 -1.86
CA LYS A 298 6.03 -12.66 -1.13
C LYS A 298 4.87 -12.33 -2.05
N LEU A 299 3.66 -12.76 -1.67
CA LEU A 299 2.42 -12.45 -2.38
C LEU A 299 1.38 -11.87 -1.41
N GLN A 300 0.79 -10.75 -1.77
CA GLN A 300 -0.40 -10.22 -1.12
C GLN A 300 -1.49 -10.03 -2.16
N LEU A 301 -2.68 -10.56 -1.86
CA LEU A 301 -3.89 -10.33 -2.63
C LEU A 301 -4.85 -9.54 -1.76
N LYS A 302 -5.25 -8.36 -2.23
CA LYS A 302 -6.25 -7.48 -1.59
C LYS A 302 -7.20 -6.95 -2.66
N MET A 303 -7.99 -7.84 -3.23
CA MET A 303 -8.78 -7.56 -4.43
C MET A 303 -10.13 -8.26 -4.38
N GLN A 304 -11.07 -7.80 -5.20
CA GLN A 304 -12.25 -8.60 -5.50
C GLN A 304 -11.81 -9.87 -6.24
N CYS A 305 -12.28 -11.03 -5.80
CA CYS A 305 -11.86 -12.31 -6.38
C CYS A 305 -12.27 -12.39 -7.86
N PRO A 306 -11.35 -12.76 -8.77
CA PRO A 306 -11.69 -13.05 -10.15
C PRO A 306 -12.59 -14.27 -10.29
N LYS A 307 -13.24 -14.43 -11.44
CA LYS A 307 -13.94 -15.70 -11.74
C LYS A 307 -12.97 -16.87 -11.82
N ASP A 308 -11.82 -16.65 -12.45
CA ASP A 308 -10.73 -17.62 -12.51
C ASP A 308 -9.44 -16.98 -11.99
N LEU A 309 -8.91 -17.50 -10.89
CA LEU A 309 -7.63 -17.09 -10.31
C LEU A 309 -6.71 -18.30 -10.22
N ARG A 310 -5.61 -18.27 -10.98
CA ARG A 310 -4.57 -19.32 -10.92
C ARG A 310 -3.22 -18.72 -10.60
N ILE A 311 -2.57 -19.24 -9.57
CA ILE A 311 -1.26 -18.81 -9.12
C ILE A 311 -0.31 -20.01 -9.10
N VAL A 312 0.78 -19.90 -9.84
CA VAL A 312 1.91 -20.85 -9.84
C VAL A 312 3.13 -20.09 -9.33
N ALA A 313 3.53 -20.38 -8.09
CA ALA A 313 4.61 -19.70 -7.39
C ALA A 313 5.38 -20.71 -6.51
N PRO A 314 6.27 -21.53 -7.11
CA PRO A 314 6.96 -22.61 -6.40
C PRO A 314 7.84 -22.14 -5.23
N GLN A 315 8.38 -20.91 -5.29
CA GLN A 315 9.24 -20.32 -4.26
C GLN A 315 8.50 -19.48 -3.22
N LEU A 316 7.16 -19.50 -3.21
CA LEU A 316 6.37 -18.64 -2.34
C LEU A 316 6.55 -19.03 -0.87
N LYS A 317 6.98 -18.06 -0.06
CA LYS A 317 7.23 -18.24 1.38
C LYS A 317 6.20 -17.51 2.24
N TYR A 318 5.77 -16.32 1.81
CA TYR A 318 4.86 -15.46 2.55
C TYR A 318 3.64 -15.16 1.70
N PHE A 319 2.46 -15.53 2.19
CA PHE A 319 1.22 -15.33 1.45
C PHE A 319 0.16 -14.64 2.31
N ALA A 320 -0.28 -13.46 1.87
CA ALA A 320 -1.45 -12.78 2.40
C ALA A 320 -2.61 -12.90 1.41
N PHE A 321 -3.55 -13.78 1.71
CA PHE A 321 -4.79 -13.98 0.98
C PHE A 321 -5.90 -13.19 1.67
N ASN A 322 -6.29 -12.03 1.13
CA ASN A 322 -7.37 -11.22 1.67
C ASN A 322 -8.38 -10.87 0.57
N MET A 323 -9.39 -11.72 0.41
CA MET A 323 -10.47 -11.54 -0.54
C MET A 323 -11.70 -12.35 -0.16
N GLU A 324 -12.87 -11.84 -0.52
CA GLU A 324 -14.09 -12.62 -0.55
C GLU A 324 -14.09 -13.49 -1.81
N VAL A 325 -14.38 -14.79 -1.65
CA VAL A 325 -14.39 -15.77 -2.75
C VAL A 325 -15.85 -16.17 -3.03
N PRO A 326 -16.45 -15.68 -4.14
CA PRO A 326 -17.77 -16.12 -4.58
C PRO A 326 -17.80 -17.63 -4.89
N GLU A 327 -18.97 -18.26 -4.78
CA GLU A 327 -19.14 -19.69 -5.04
C GLU A 327 -18.78 -20.09 -6.48
N GLU A 328 -19.03 -19.19 -7.44
CA GLU A 328 -18.70 -19.41 -8.85
C GLU A 328 -17.22 -19.19 -9.19
N SER A 329 -16.43 -18.66 -8.26
CA SER A 329 -15.02 -18.37 -8.48
C SER A 329 -14.15 -19.60 -8.29
N LYS A 330 -13.24 -19.83 -9.25
CA LYS A 330 -12.25 -20.90 -9.20
C LYS A 330 -10.90 -20.35 -8.79
N VAL A 331 -10.47 -20.69 -7.58
CA VAL A 331 -9.17 -20.26 -7.04
C VAL A 331 -8.23 -21.47 -6.95
N GLN A 332 -7.11 -21.39 -7.65
CA GLN A 332 -6.06 -22.41 -7.60
C GLN A 332 -4.73 -21.76 -7.24
N VAL A 333 -4.14 -22.22 -6.13
CA VAL A 333 -2.82 -21.77 -5.67
C VAL A 333 -1.86 -22.96 -5.59
N CYS A 334 -0.80 -22.90 -6.37
CA CYS A 334 0.27 -23.89 -6.39
C CYS A 334 1.55 -23.27 -5.82
N CYS A 335 1.75 -23.48 -4.52
CA CYS A 335 3.01 -23.21 -3.82
C CYS A 335 3.78 -24.53 -3.71
N GLY A 336 5.06 -24.54 -4.07
CA GLY A 336 5.87 -25.76 -4.17
C GLY A 336 5.76 -26.47 -5.52
N ASP A 337 6.70 -27.37 -5.80
CA ASP A 337 6.81 -28.05 -7.08
C ASP A 337 5.71 -29.11 -7.24
N THR A 338 4.76 -28.86 -8.15
CA THR A 338 3.66 -29.78 -8.47
C THR A 338 3.78 -30.39 -9.87
N THR A 339 4.90 -30.16 -10.57
CA THR A 339 5.08 -30.65 -11.93
C THR A 339 6.52 -31.10 -12.18
N LYS A 340 6.72 -32.29 -12.76
CA LYS A 340 8.03 -32.80 -13.22
C LYS A 340 8.83 -31.83 -14.14
N VAL A 341 8.21 -30.74 -14.59
CA VAL A 341 8.80 -29.69 -15.45
C VAL A 341 9.70 -28.73 -14.67
N HIS A 342 9.52 -28.59 -13.35
CA HIS A 342 10.31 -27.69 -12.50
C HIS A 342 11.14 -28.40 -11.42
N ALA A 343 11.21 -29.73 -11.52
CA ALA A 343 11.97 -30.60 -10.63
C ALA A 343 13.47 -30.48 -10.90
N THR A 344 14.09 -29.38 -10.45
CA THR A 344 15.53 -29.37 -10.16
C THR A 344 15.72 -29.85 -8.72
N LYS A 345 16.75 -30.67 -8.50
CA LYS A 345 17.01 -31.41 -7.25
C LYS A 345 17.20 -30.53 -5.98
N ASP A 346 17.15 -29.21 -6.10
CA ASP A 346 17.58 -28.24 -5.07
C ASP A 346 16.55 -27.13 -4.74
N LEU A 347 15.25 -27.26 -5.01
CA LEU A 347 14.27 -26.21 -4.66
C LEU A 347 13.45 -26.57 -3.41
N PRO A 348 13.86 -26.09 -2.20
CA PRO A 348 13.03 -26.18 -1.00
C PRO A 348 11.95 -25.09 -1.04
N GLY A 349 10.87 -25.34 -1.78
CA GLY A 349 9.70 -24.46 -1.84
C GLY A 349 8.61 -24.85 -0.83
N GLY A 350 7.95 -23.87 -0.22
CA GLY A 350 6.82 -24.09 0.70
C GLY A 350 6.46 -22.83 1.52
N LEU A 351 5.18 -22.67 1.84
CA LEU A 351 4.69 -21.55 2.65
C LEU A 351 5.21 -21.66 4.09
N LEU A 352 5.86 -20.59 4.55
CA LEU A 352 6.32 -20.41 5.93
C LEU A 352 5.29 -19.62 6.74
N GLU A 353 4.68 -18.61 6.13
CA GLU A 353 3.69 -17.75 6.76
C GLU A 353 2.46 -17.55 5.85
N LEU A 354 1.28 -17.75 6.42
CA LEU A 354 0.00 -17.55 5.74
C LEU A 354 -0.88 -16.60 6.55
N LEU A 355 -1.30 -15.50 5.94
CA LEU A 355 -2.38 -14.64 6.38
C LEU A 355 -3.59 -14.91 5.49
N TYR A 356 -4.68 -15.39 6.07
CA TYR A 356 -5.87 -15.79 5.34
C TYR A 356 -7.09 -15.07 5.93
N GLY A 357 -7.56 -14.06 5.20
CA GLY A 357 -8.79 -13.33 5.46
C GLY A 357 -9.81 -13.60 4.35
N ALA A 358 -10.78 -14.48 4.60
CA ALA A 358 -11.84 -14.78 3.64
C ALA A 358 -13.08 -15.37 4.33
N SER A 359 -14.22 -15.33 3.65
CA SER A 359 -15.48 -15.96 4.10
C SER A 359 -15.59 -17.45 3.75
N SER A 360 -14.73 -17.95 2.85
CA SER A 360 -14.65 -19.36 2.46
C SER A 360 -13.27 -19.94 2.78
N PHE A 361 -13.26 -21.19 3.26
CA PHE A 361 -12.07 -21.90 3.70
C PHE A 361 -11.66 -23.08 2.80
N GLU A 362 -12.29 -23.25 1.62
CA GLU A 362 -11.92 -24.33 0.69
C GLU A 362 -10.46 -24.19 0.22
N THR A 363 -10.06 -22.97 -0.17
CA THR A 363 -8.66 -22.69 -0.56
C THR A 363 -7.71 -22.85 0.62
N LEU A 364 -8.11 -22.41 1.83
CA LEU A 364 -7.32 -22.62 3.05
C LEU A 364 -7.01 -24.11 3.27
N ALA A 365 -8.03 -24.98 3.16
CA ALA A 365 -7.90 -26.40 3.40
C ALA A 365 -6.87 -27.08 2.47
N LEU A 366 -6.78 -26.63 1.21
CA LEU A 366 -5.78 -27.10 0.24
C LEU A 366 -4.37 -26.54 0.53
N LEU A 367 -4.29 -25.27 0.93
CA LEU A 367 -3.02 -24.63 1.29
C LEU A 367 -2.39 -25.29 2.53
N LEU A 368 -3.18 -25.59 3.55
CA LEU A 368 -2.70 -26.27 4.77
C LEU A 368 -2.14 -27.66 4.44
N GLU A 369 -2.89 -28.46 3.69
CA GLU A 369 -2.52 -29.84 3.35
C GLU A 369 -1.19 -29.91 2.58
N ARG A 370 -0.99 -28.98 1.63
CA ARG A 370 0.25 -28.91 0.83
C ARG A 370 1.45 -28.38 1.61
N ASN A 371 1.23 -27.61 2.68
CA ASN A 371 2.29 -26.91 3.41
C ASN A 371 2.44 -27.36 4.87
N MET A 372 1.81 -28.48 5.25
CA MET A 372 1.79 -28.99 6.63
C MET A 372 3.18 -29.20 7.25
N ARG A 373 4.20 -29.50 6.43
CA ARG A 373 5.58 -29.70 6.87
C ARG A 373 6.42 -28.42 6.99
N ASN A 374 5.92 -27.29 6.50
CA ASN A 374 6.69 -26.04 6.38
C ASN A 374 6.07 -24.86 7.15
N LEU A 375 4.74 -24.84 7.28
CA LEU A 375 4.01 -23.70 7.82
C LEU A 375 4.36 -23.45 9.29
N ARG A 376 4.86 -22.25 9.59
CA ARG A 376 5.29 -21.83 10.93
C ARG A 376 4.36 -20.81 11.56
N LYS A 377 3.77 -19.93 10.75
CA LYS A 377 2.86 -18.88 11.20
C LYS A 377 1.57 -18.90 10.39
N LEU A 378 0.45 -18.84 11.10
CA LEU A 378 -0.87 -18.77 10.49
C LEU A 378 -1.68 -17.65 11.14
N TYR A 379 -2.21 -16.76 10.33
CA TYR A 379 -3.21 -15.77 10.72
C TYR A 379 -4.51 -16.09 9.99
N LEU A 380 -5.61 -16.25 10.74
CA LEU A 380 -6.94 -16.48 10.17
C LEU A 380 -7.91 -15.41 10.63
N ASP A 381 -8.67 -14.86 9.70
CA ASP A 381 -9.78 -13.95 10.01
C ASP A 381 -10.93 -14.11 9.03
N ILE A 382 -12.11 -13.68 9.47
CA ILE A 382 -13.30 -13.53 8.62
C ILE A 382 -13.53 -12.03 8.49
N PRO A 383 -13.59 -11.45 7.28
CA PRO A 383 -13.70 -10.01 7.10
C PRO A 383 -15.12 -9.47 7.37
N CYS A 384 -15.74 -9.84 8.49
CA CYS A 384 -17.10 -9.44 8.87
C CYS A 384 -17.13 -8.22 9.82
N MET A 385 -15.97 -7.73 10.28
CA MET A 385 -15.89 -6.63 11.25
C MET A 385 -15.73 -5.27 10.57
N ALA A 386 -16.77 -4.44 10.62
CA ALA A 386 -16.71 -3.07 10.11
C ALA A 386 -16.22 -2.11 11.19
N LEU A 387 -15.10 -1.42 10.91
CA LEU A 387 -14.56 -0.33 11.71
C LEU A 387 -14.83 1.03 11.03
N LYS A 388 -14.93 2.09 11.85
CA LYS A 388 -14.98 3.49 11.42
C LYS A 388 -13.58 4.02 11.11
N GLU A 389 -13.51 5.24 10.58
CA GLU A 389 -12.23 5.90 10.21
C GLU A 389 -11.29 6.11 11.41
N ASP A 390 -11.84 6.34 12.60
CA ASP A 390 -11.09 6.49 13.85
C ASP A 390 -10.67 5.13 14.47
N GLY A 391 -10.93 4.02 13.78
CA GLY A 391 -10.65 2.66 14.23
C GLY A 391 -11.70 2.08 15.18
N THR A 392 -12.72 2.85 15.57
CA THR A 392 -13.77 2.33 16.45
C THR A 392 -14.64 1.29 15.73
N PHE A 393 -15.04 0.26 16.45
CA PHE A 393 -15.98 -0.75 15.98
C PHE A 393 -17.32 -0.09 15.63
N SER A 394 -17.84 -0.46 14.46
CA SER A 394 -19.10 0.06 13.93
C SER A 394 -20.22 -0.99 13.98
N THR A 395 -20.02 -2.14 13.32
CA THR A 395 -21.02 -3.20 13.21
C THR A 395 -20.38 -4.49 12.69
N VAL A 396 -21.07 -5.61 12.89
CA VAL A 396 -20.83 -6.84 12.12
C VAL A 396 -21.56 -6.74 10.78
N LEU A 397 -20.90 -7.14 9.69
CA LEU A 397 -21.47 -7.21 8.35
C LEU A 397 -22.38 -8.44 8.22
N LYS A 398 -23.64 -8.22 7.87
CA LYS A 398 -24.68 -9.28 7.84
C LYS A 398 -24.55 -10.23 6.66
N ASP A 399 -23.97 -9.76 5.56
CA ASP A 399 -23.91 -10.52 4.30
C ASP A 399 -22.67 -11.40 4.21
N VAL A 400 -21.80 -11.39 5.23
CA VAL A 400 -20.57 -12.20 5.27
C VAL A 400 -20.86 -13.52 6.01
N PRO A 401 -20.73 -14.69 5.35
CA PRO A 401 -20.89 -15.98 6.01
C PRO A 401 -19.91 -16.15 7.18
N LEU A 402 -20.42 -16.62 8.32
CA LEU A 402 -19.65 -16.82 9.54
C LEU A 402 -19.27 -18.30 9.75
N ASN A 403 -18.94 -19.00 8.66
CA ASN A 403 -18.55 -20.40 8.73
C ASN A 403 -17.26 -20.57 9.56
N LEU A 404 -17.10 -21.71 10.23
CA LEU A 404 -15.84 -22.05 10.89
C LEU A 404 -14.90 -22.81 9.94
N PRO A 405 -13.58 -22.58 9.98
CA PRO A 405 -12.64 -23.40 9.24
C PRO A 405 -12.57 -24.83 9.81
N CYS A 406 -12.12 -25.77 8.99
CA CYS A 406 -11.79 -27.12 9.42
C CYS A 406 -10.44 -27.12 10.17
N PHE A 407 -10.49 -26.83 11.48
CA PHE A 407 -9.31 -26.81 12.35
C PHE A 407 -8.60 -28.18 12.44
N GLU A 408 -9.27 -29.28 12.10
CA GLU A 408 -8.69 -30.62 12.07
C GLU A 408 -7.42 -30.67 11.22
N LYS A 409 -7.42 -29.99 10.06
CA LYS A 409 -6.26 -29.94 9.16
C LYS A 409 -5.03 -29.26 9.79
N LEU A 410 -5.21 -28.41 10.79
CA LEU A 410 -4.10 -27.76 11.51
C LEU A 410 -3.32 -28.73 12.40
N HIS A 411 -3.91 -29.85 12.81
CA HIS A 411 -3.21 -30.86 13.62
C HIS A 411 -2.02 -31.48 12.87
N ASN A 412 -2.05 -31.44 11.54
CA ASN A 412 -0.99 -31.96 10.69
C ASN A 412 0.15 -30.95 10.51
N CYS A 413 -0.01 -29.69 10.93
CA CYS A 413 1.01 -28.65 10.82
C CYS A 413 2.04 -28.77 11.95
N GLU A 414 2.97 -29.71 11.83
CA GLU A 414 3.95 -30.06 12.87
C GLU A 414 4.87 -28.91 13.30
N LEU A 415 5.16 -27.99 12.38
CA LEU A 415 6.04 -26.83 12.63
C LEU A 415 5.29 -25.55 13.00
N LEU A 416 3.97 -25.61 13.22
CA LEU A 416 3.18 -24.43 13.56
C LEU A 416 3.62 -23.88 14.92
N GLN A 417 4.20 -22.69 14.93
CA GLN A 417 4.69 -22.02 16.12
C GLN A 417 3.75 -20.89 16.56
N PHE A 418 3.20 -20.15 15.59
CA PHE A 418 2.36 -18.98 15.82
C PHE A 418 0.99 -19.18 15.18
N PHE A 419 -0.06 -19.02 15.98
CA PHE A 419 -1.42 -18.97 15.48
C PHE A 419 -2.08 -17.66 15.92
N ASN A 420 -2.60 -16.91 14.95
CA ASN A 420 -3.30 -15.67 15.18
C ASN A 420 -4.76 -15.79 14.72
N ILE A 421 -5.67 -15.41 15.61
CA ILE A 421 -7.11 -15.36 15.36
C ILE A 421 -7.53 -13.90 15.30
N GLY A 422 -8.02 -13.49 14.13
CA GLY A 422 -8.60 -12.18 13.90
C GLY A 422 -10.01 -12.02 14.50
N PRO A 423 -10.50 -10.77 14.59
CA PRO A 423 -11.71 -10.42 15.32
C PRO A 423 -12.97 -10.98 14.71
N GLY A 424 -13.04 -11.15 13.39
CA GLY A 424 -14.20 -11.74 12.76
C GLY A 424 -14.24 -13.26 12.89
N LEU A 425 -13.08 -13.93 12.82
CA LEU A 425 -13.03 -15.36 13.16
C LEU A 425 -13.38 -15.58 14.64
N TRP A 426 -12.87 -14.75 15.55
CA TRP A 426 -13.25 -14.80 16.97
C TRP A 426 -14.76 -14.73 17.15
N HIS A 427 -15.42 -13.75 16.52
CA HIS A 427 -16.87 -13.60 16.60
C HIS A 427 -17.64 -14.79 16.03
N SER A 428 -17.19 -15.36 14.91
CA SER A 428 -17.76 -16.62 14.39
C SER A 428 -17.62 -17.76 15.40
N MET A 429 -16.49 -17.85 16.11
CA MET A 429 -16.27 -18.86 17.16
C MET A 429 -17.20 -18.65 18.37
N GLU A 430 -17.47 -17.39 18.78
CA GLU A 430 -18.45 -17.10 19.83
C GLU A 430 -19.85 -17.59 19.45
N ILE A 431 -20.30 -17.31 18.23
CA ILE A 431 -21.63 -17.72 17.74
C ILE A 431 -21.76 -19.24 17.66
N HIS A 432 -20.69 -19.93 17.28
CA HIS A 432 -20.67 -21.38 17.07
C HIS A 432 -19.98 -22.15 18.20
N VAL A 433 -20.00 -21.61 19.42
CA VAL A 433 -19.30 -22.20 20.58
C VAL A 433 -19.69 -23.66 20.82
N GLU A 434 -20.96 -24.02 20.65
CA GLU A 434 -21.42 -25.42 20.83
C GLU A 434 -20.93 -26.38 19.72
N GLN A 435 -20.67 -25.86 18.52
CA GLN A 435 -20.05 -26.70 17.48
C GLN A 435 -18.58 -26.95 17.80
N LEU A 436 -17.91 -25.98 18.43
CA LEU A 436 -16.53 -26.12 18.85
C LEU A 436 -16.40 -27.08 20.05
N THR A 437 -17.36 -27.10 21.00
CA THR A 437 -17.27 -27.92 22.23
C THR A 437 -17.28 -29.42 21.96
N SER A 438 -17.79 -29.84 20.79
CA SER A 438 -17.72 -31.23 20.32
C SER A 438 -16.31 -31.69 19.93
N ARG A 439 -15.33 -30.76 19.84
CA ARG A 439 -13.97 -31.05 19.40
C ARG A 439 -13.05 -31.37 20.56
N SER A 440 -12.33 -32.48 20.46
CA SER A 440 -11.50 -33.01 21.55
C SER A 440 -10.07 -32.47 21.60
N ARG A 441 -9.58 -31.83 20.54
CA ARG A 441 -8.18 -31.39 20.47
C ARG A 441 -7.98 -30.15 19.60
N TRP A 442 -7.09 -29.27 20.06
CA TRP A 442 -6.58 -28.12 19.30
C TRP A 442 -5.16 -28.40 18.78
N PRO A 443 -4.76 -27.79 17.64
CA PRO A 443 -3.42 -27.92 17.09
C PRO A 443 -2.34 -27.49 18.08
N ARG A 444 -1.18 -28.15 18.00
CA ARG A 444 -0.01 -27.76 18.81
C ARG A 444 0.57 -26.46 18.26
N MET A 445 0.79 -25.51 19.16
CA MET A 445 1.35 -24.18 18.86
C MET A 445 1.95 -23.59 20.14
N HIS A 446 3.04 -22.84 20.00
CA HIS A 446 3.77 -22.26 21.14
C HIS A 446 3.24 -20.86 21.51
N THR A 447 2.85 -20.09 20.50
CA THR A 447 2.34 -18.72 20.65
C THR A 447 0.96 -18.59 20.03
N LEU A 448 0.00 -18.14 20.83
CA LEU A 448 -1.35 -17.82 20.42
C LEU A 448 -1.59 -16.31 20.55
N ILE A 449 -2.05 -15.67 19.47
CA ILE A 449 -2.40 -14.25 19.45
C ILE A 449 -3.87 -14.12 19.11
N LEU A 450 -4.63 -13.44 19.96
CA LEU A 450 -6.07 -13.26 19.80
C LEU A 450 -6.37 -11.78 19.62
N HIS A 451 -7.04 -11.42 18.54
CA HIS A 451 -7.65 -10.11 18.38
C HIS A 451 -9.14 -10.28 18.54
N MET A 452 -9.72 -9.70 19.59
CA MET A 452 -11.12 -9.90 19.92
C MET A 452 -11.91 -8.58 19.97
N ILE A 453 -13.12 -8.65 19.43
CA ILE A 453 -14.22 -7.72 19.67
C ILE A 453 -15.32 -8.56 20.33
N PRO A 454 -15.29 -8.75 21.66
CA PRO A 454 -16.19 -9.70 22.32
C PRO A 454 -17.64 -9.23 22.23
N HIS A 455 -18.54 -10.15 21.86
CA HIS A 455 -19.99 -9.89 21.83
C HIS A 455 -20.72 -10.56 23.00
N ASN A 456 -20.18 -11.67 23.51
CA ASN A 456 -20.77 -12.40 24.62
C ASN A 456 -19.64 -12.90 25.56
N PRO A 457 -19.56 -12.41 26.81
CA PRO A 457 -18.48 -12.77 27.73
C PRO A 457 -18.39 -14.28 27.99
N GLU A 458 -19.52 -14.95 28.24
CA GLU A 458 -19.56 -16.37 28.58
C GLU A 458 -19.07 -17.25 27.42
N SER A 459 -19.51 -16.94 26.20
CA SER A 459 -19.08 -17.63 24.98
C SER A 459 -17.60 -17.38 24.70
N SER A 460 -17.14 -16.14 24.86
CA SER A 460 -15.73 -15.78 24.77
C SER A 460 -14.86 -16.59 25.73
N LEU A 461 -15.26 -16.73 27.00
CA LEU A 461 -14.51 -17.50 28.00
C LEU A 461 -14.50 -18.99 27.68
N ARG A 462 -15.63 -19.55 27.24
CA ARG A 462 -15.70 -20.97 26.82
C ARG A 462 -14.78 -21.23 25.63
N VAL A 463 -14.82 -20.39 24.60
CA VAL A 463 -13.91 -20.47 23.45
C VAL A 463 -12.47 -20.40 23.92
N LEU A 464 -12.12 -19.43 24.77
CA LEU A 464 -10.77 -19.26 25.30
C LEU A 464 -10.29 -20.51 26.06
N GLN A 465 -11.10 -21.05 26.97
CA GLN A 465 -10.74 -22.26 27.72
C GLN A 465 -10.49 -23.47 26.81
N MET A 466 -11.21 -23.57 25.69
CA MET A 466 -11.05 -24.67 24.75
C MET A 466 -9.80 -24.55 23.89
N ILE A 467 -9.45 -23.35 23.42
CA ILE A 467 -8.30 -23.14 22.54
C ILE A 467 -6.97 -23.19 23.30
N LEU A 468 -7.00 -22.96 24.62
CA LEU A 468 -5.86 -23.11 25.53
C LEU A 468 -5.57 -24.60 25.76
N GLY A 469 -5.00 -25.24 24.74
CA GLY A 469 -4.45 -26.60 24.84
C GLY A 469 -3.12 -26.65 25.59
N PRO A 470 -2.61 -27.86 25.92
CA PRO A 470 -1.43 -28.04 26.76
C PRO A 470 -0.09 -27.57 26.17
N SER A 471 -0.05 -27.15 24.89
CA SER A 471 1.19 -26.73 24.22
C SER A 471 1.39 -25.21 24.16
N VAL A 472 0.37 -24.41 24.50
CA VAL A 472 0.46 -22.95 24.40
C VAL A 472 1.31 -22.44 25.56
N GLU A 473 2.45 -21.82 25.25
CA GLU A 473 3.35 -21.24 26.25
C GLU A 473 3.16 -19.73 26.37
N ASN A 474 2.86 -19.06 25.25
CA ASN A 474 2.72 -17.61 25.17
C ASN A 474 1.35 -17.26 24.61
N LEU A 475 0.60 -16.44 25.34
CA LEU A 475 -0.72 -15.95 24.95
C LEU A 475 -0.71 -14.44 24.93
N THR A 476 -1.09 -13.82 23.81
CA THR A 476 -1.32 -12.38 23.73
C THR A 476 -2.75 -12.12 23.29
N ILE A 477 -3.49 -11.31 24.05
CA ILE A 477 -4.87 -10.98 23.75
C ILE A 477 -5.01 -9.47 23.59
N TYR A 478 -5.49 -9.06 22.42
CA TYR A 478 -5.85 -7.69 22.09
C TYR A 478 -7.36 -7.52 22.16
N ILE A 479 -7.85 -6.78 23.15
CA ILE A 479 -9.28 -6.53 23.38
C ILE A 479 -9.67 -5.14 22.90
N HIS A 480 -10.62 -5.09 21.97
CA HIS A 480 -11.00 -3.83 21.32
C HIS A 480 -11.76 -2.91 22.30
N LYS A 481 -11.40 -1.62 22.35
CA LYS A 481 -11.98 -0.70 23.36
C LYS A 481 -13.44 -0.33 23.14
N SER A 482 -13.92 -0.37 21.90
CA SER A 482 -15.27 0.06 21.53
C SER A 482 -16.19 -1.10 21.12
N GLY A 483 -15.91 -2.31 21.60
CA GLY A 483 -16.76 -3.48 21.35
C GLY A 483 -18.07 -3.45 22.14
N PRO A 484 -19.01 -4.36 21.85
CA PRO A 484 -20.27 -4.47 22.61
C PRO A 484 -20.09 -4.82 24.09
N VAL A 485 -19.05 -5.60 24.40
CA VAL A 485 -18.66 -5.93 25.78
C VAL A 485 -17.58 -4.96 26.26
N ASP A 486 -17.72 -4.49 27.49
CA ASP A 486 -16.72 -3.62 28.13
C ASP A 486 -15.35 -4.33 28.23
N CYS A 487 -14.32 -3.64 27.77
CA CYS A 487 -12.96 -4.18 27.71
C CYS A 487 -12.39 -4.48 29.11
N LYS A 488 -12.72 -3.68 30.15
CA LYS A 488 -12.25 -3.92 31.51
C LYS A 488 -12.93 -5.14 32.12
N LEU A 489 -14.23 -5.29 31.92
CA LEU A 489 -14.98 -6.47 32.32
C LEU A 489 -14.36 -7.73 31.71
N MET A 490 -14.08 -7.71 30.39
CA MET A 490 -13.48 -8.87 29.72
C MET A 490 -12.10 -9.22 30.28
N LYS A 491 -11.24 -8.21 30.55
CA LYS A 491 -9.93 -8.45 31.18
C LYS A 491 -10.05 -9.14 32.53
N GLN A 492 -10.91 -8.62 33.40
CA GLN A 492 -11.14 -9.18 34.73
C GLN A 492 -11.54 -10.67 34.63
N ARG A 493 -12.48 -10.98 33.73
CA ARG A 493 -12.93 -12.37 33.51
C ARG A 493 -11.84 -13.29 32.97
N ILE A 494 -10.93 -12.79 32.14
CA ILE A 494 -9.80 -13.58 31.63
C ILE A 494 -8.76 -13.82 32.73
N GLU A 495 -8.51 -12.83 33.58
CA GLU A 495 -7.60 -12.96 34.73
C GLU A 495 -8.10 -13.98 35.76
N GLU A 496 -9.41 -14.23 35.82
CA GLU A 496 -10.03 -15.28 36.64
C GLU A 496 -9.79 -16.72 36.09
N ILE A 497 -9.34 -16.88 34.84
CA ILE A 497 -9.03 -18.20 34.26
C ILE A 497 -7.71 -18.70 34.82
N ASP A 498 -7.70 -19.94 35.31
CA ASP A 498 -6.46 -20.62 35.67
C ASP A 498 -5.62 -20.92 34.42
N MET A 499 -4.60 -20.10 34.19
CA MET A 499 -3.66 -20.21 33.07
C MET A 499 -2.31 -20.79 33.51
N GLN A 500 -2.26 -21.61 34.57
CA GLN A 500 -1.02 -22.22 35.07
C GLN A 500 -0.08 -22.65 33.94
N LYS A 501 1.14 -22.06 33.93
CA LYS A 501 2.25 -22.27 32.97
C LYS A 501 2.17 -21.50 31.64
N ILE A 502 1.11 -20.72 31.37
CA ILE A 502 1.00 -19.88 30.17
C ILE A 502 1.40 -18.44 30.51
N LYS A 503 2.34 -17.87 29.76
CA LYS A 503 2.68 -16.45 29.82
C LYS A 503 1.62 -15.63 29.06
N CYS A 504 0.64 -15.11 29.79
CA CYS A 504 -0.44 -14.28 29.23
C CYS A 504 -0.09 -12.79 29.23
N THR A 505 -0.37 -12.09 28.13
CA THR A 505 -0.27 -10.63 27.99
C THR A 505 -1.59 -10.08 27.46
N LEU A 506 -2.25 -9.23 28.25
CA LEU A 506 -3.49 -8.55 27.86
C LEU A 506 -3.17 -7.12 27.39
N ARG A 507 -3.67 -6.75 26.20
CA ARG A 507 -3.50 -5.43 25.61
C ARG A 507 -4.85 -4.88 25.18
N GLU A 508 -5.00 -3.57 25.28
CA GLU A 508 -6.13 -2.88 24.66
C GLU A 508 -5.70 -2.34 23.30
N TRP A 509 -6.65 -2.25 22.38
CA TRP A 509 -6.39 -1.65 21.08
C TRP A 509 -7.62 -0.88 20.56
N THR A 510 -7.35 0.15 19.78
CA THR A 510 -8.35 1.05 19.16
C THR A 510 -8.17 1.21 17.66
N THR A 511 -7.10 0.66 17.09
CA THR A 511 -6.68 0.87 15.70
C THR A 511 -6.61 -0.47 14.96
N SER A 512 -6.09 -0.50 13.73
CA SER A 512 -5.97 -1.74 12.93
C SER A 512 -5.14 -2.83 13.62
N LEU A 513 -5.34 -4.07 13.19
CA LEU A 513 -4.67 -5.28 13.70
C LEU A 513 -3.15 -5.10 13.73
N ASP A 514 -2.52 -5.63 14.78
CA ASP A 514 -1.07 -5.64 14.94
C ASP A 514 -0.46 -6.76 14.07
N PHE A 515 -0.05 -6.39 12.85
CA PHE A 515 0.61 -7.31 11.92
C PHE A 515 2.14 -7.32 12.08
N THR A 516 2.72 -6.71 13.13
CA THR A 516 4.18 -6.71 13.33
C THR A 516 4.79 -8.12 13.44
N CYS A 517 3.95 -9.12 13.71
CA CYS A 517 4.31 -10.53 13.74
C CYS A 517 4.44 -11.21 12.36
N PHE A 518 3.94 -10.57 11.29
CA PHE A 518 3.93 -11.08 9.92
C PHE A 518 5.08 -10.48 9.12
N SER A 519 5.88 -11.34 8.48
CA SER A 519 7.12 -10.97 7.80
C SER A 519 6.85 -10.49 6.37
N PHE A 520 5.96 -9.51 6.21
CA PHE A 520 5.67 -8.92 4.90
C PHE A 520 6.58 -7.75 4.58
#